data_AF-A0A538L625-F1
#
_entry.id   AF-A0A538L625-F1
#
_cell.length_a   1.000
_cell.length_b   1.000
_cell.length_c   1.000
_cell.angle_alpha   90.00
_cell.angle_beta   90.00
_cell.angle_gamma   90.00
#
_symmetry.space_group_name_H-M   'P 1'
#
loop_
_entity.id
_entity.type
_entity.pdbx_description
1 polymer ?
#
loop_
_entity_poly.entity_id
_entity_poly.type
_entity_poly.pdbx_seq_one_letter_code
_entity_poly.pdbx_strand_id
1 'polypeptide(L)'
;MRLDPETHDRLLALTSHLPHALANLLMQDVAVSGDEALGYAGASLREMTRVAGANPVVWADIFVENGDLIADALATHRDGLDGVERALRTGDRGFFEQWIAQAAEARNRMLEYAYRTEARMLNRIRIRVPDKPGVLARITQTLGAAGINIEDFELRHVSPEYGGVLVILVSGGDNAELARTLLRREGYAAA
;
A
#
# COMPACT_ATOMS: atom_id res chain seq x y z
N MET A 1 -3.76 -20.21 -13.48
CA MET A 1 -3.80 -21.45 -12.66
C MET A 1 -5.06 -21.39 -11.83
N ARG A 2 -5.95 -22.38 -11.94
CA ARG A 2 -7.15 -22.45 -11.11
C ARG A 2 -6.73 -23.11 -9.80
N LEU A 3 -6.84 -22.40 -8.68
CA LEU A 3 -6.58 -22.94 -7.35
C LEU A 3 -7.76 -23.84 -6.95
N ASP A 4 -7.50 -24.90 -6.20
CA ASP A 4 -8.57 -25.63 -5.55
C ASP A 4 -9.22 -24.75 -4.46
N PRO A 5 -10.50 -25.01 -4.10
CA PRO A 5 -11.23 -24.15 -3.16
C PRO A 5 -10.54 -24.01 -1.80
N GLU A 6 -9.99 -25.09 -1.25
CA GLU A 6 -9.38 -25.08 0.08
C GLU A 6 -8.10 -24.23 0.10
N THR A 7 -7.26 -24.37 -0.93
CA THR A 7 -6.07 -23.52 -1.09
C THR A 7 -6.46 -22.06 -1.34
N HIS A 8 -7.50 -21.82 -2.13
CA HIS A 8 -8.02 -20.48 -2.38
C HIS A 8 -8.45 -19.80 -1.08
N ASP A 9 -9.24 -20.48 -0.24
CA ASP A 9 -9.79 -19.90 0.98
C ASP A 9 -8.71 -19.65 2.04
N ARG A 10 -7.72 -20.54 2.15
CA ARG A 10 -6.52 -20.32 2.98
C ARG A 10 -5.73 -19.08 2.55
N LEU A 11 -5.53 -18.91 1.24
CA LEU A 11 -4.82 -17.75 0.72
C LEU A 11 -5.62 -16.46 0.96
N LEU A 12 -6.93 -16.47 0.73
CA LEU A 12 -7.77 -15.29 0.96
C LEU A 12 -7.90 -14.93 2.45
N ALA A 13 -7.93 -15.92 3.34
CA ALA A 13 -7.92 -15.67 4.78
C ALA A 13 -6.76 -14.75 5.17
N LEU A 14 -5.56 -15.01 4.66
CA LEU A 14 -4.37 -14.20 4.95
C LEU A 14 -4.29 -12.91 4.11
N THR A 15 -4.59 -12.98 2.81
CA THR A 15 -4.29 -11.91 1.85
C THR A 15 -5.44 -10.92 1.61
N SER A 16 -6.64 -11.24 2.10
CA SER A 16 -7.83 -10.39 1.96
C SER A 16 -8.61 -10.25 3.26
N HIS A 17 -9.02 -11.35 3.88
CA HIS A 17 -9.96 -11.31 5.00
C HIS A 17 -9.32 -10.77 6.28
N LEU A 18 -8.11 -11.24 6.63
CA LEU A 18 -7.36 -10.74 7.77
C LEU A 18 -7.09 -9.22 7.66
N PRO A 19 -6.61 -8.68 6.52
CA PRO A 19 -6.52 -7.22 6.33
C PRO A 19 -7.82 -6.47 6.63
N HIS A 20 -8.98 -6.99 6.20
CA HIS A 20 -10.28 -6.38 6.52
C HIS A 20 -10.60 -6.45 8.01
N ALA A 21 -10.33 -7.57 8.69
CA ALA A 21 -10.53 -7.70 10.13
C ALA A 21 -9.66 -6.70 10.92
N LEU A 22 -8.37 -6.62 10.60
CA LEU A 22 -7.42 -5.71 11.25
C LEU A 22 -7.75 -4.23 10.97
N ALA A 23 -8.16 -3.88 9.76
CA ALA A 23 -8.56 -2.52 9.41
C ALA A 23 -9.80 -2.05 10.21
N ASN A 24 -10.81 -2.92 10.34
CA ASN A 24 -12.00 -2.61 11.14
C ASN A 24 -11.67 -2.48 12.63
N LEU A 25 -10.86 -3.40 13.17
CA LEU A 25 -10.42 -3.36 14.56
C LEU A 25 -9.66 -2.08 14.87
N LEU A 26 -8.65 -1.73 14.05
CA LEU A 26 -7.86 -0.52 14.22
C LEU A 26 -8.73 0.75 14.18
N MET A 27 -9.71 0.81 13.27
CA MET A 27 -10.61 1.97 13.19
C MET A 27 -11.53 2.06 14.42
N GLN A 28 -11.97 0.93 14.98
CA GLN A 28 -12.74 0.91 16.22
C GLN A 28 -11.91 1.39 17.41
N ASP A 29 -10.65 0.94 17.55
CA ASP A 29 -9.76 1.36 18.64
C ASP A 29 -9.51 2.88 18.61
N VAL A 30 -9.29 3.45 17.43
CA VAL A 30 -9.15 4.91 17.26
C VAL A 30 -10.45 5.63 17.60
N ALA A 31 -11.60 5.13 17.15
CA ALA A 31 -12.89 5.75 17.44
C ALA A 31 -13.22 5.75 18.94
N VAL A 32 -12.88 4.68 19.66
CA VAL A 32 -13.05 4.59 21.13
C VAL A 32 -12.19 5.62 21.86
N SER A 33 -11.08 6.05 21.26
CA SER A 33 -10.21 7.10 21.81
C SER A 33 -10.78 8.53 21.65
N GLY A 34 -11.90 8.69 20.93
CA GLY A 34 -12.63 9.95 20.77
C GLY A 34 -12.32 10.73 19.48
N ASP A 35 -13.16 11.73 19.18
CA ASP A 35 -13.09 12.52 17.94
C ASP A 35 -11.78 13.30 17.77
N GLU A 36 -11.10 13.64 18.86
CA GLU A 36 -9.78 14.24 18.80
C GLU A 36 -8.77 13.31 18.11
N ALA A 37 -8.76 12.02 18.46
CA ALA A 37 -7.88 11.04 17.83
C ALA A 37 -8.19 10.87 16.33
N LEU A 38 -9.48 10.93 15.94
CA LEU A 38 -9.91 10.96 14.54
C LEU A 38 -9.39 12.21 13.81
N GLY A 39 -9.41 13.36 14.47
CA GLY A 39 -8.87 14.62 13.94
C GLY A 39 -7.37 14.57 13.66
N TYR A 40 -6.61 13.76 14.41
CA TYR A 40 -5.17 13.54 14.21
C TYR A 40 -4.84 12.40 13.24
N ALA A 41 -5.83 11.82 12.56
CA ALA A 41 -5.63 10.71 11.61
C ALA A 41 -4.66 11.11 10.47
N GLY A 42 -3.43 10.62 10.58
CA GLY A 42 -2.39 10.77 9.56
C GLY A 42 -2.61 9.87 8.34
N ALA A 43 -1.79 10.07 7.31
CA ALA A 43 -1.85 9.27 6.08
C ALA A 43 -1.74 7.76 6.32
N SER A 44 -0.85 7.34 7.23
CA SER A 44 -0.66 5.91 7.54
C SER A 44 -1.92 5.24 8.06
N LEU A 45 -2.66 5.92 8.95
CA LEU A 45 -3.94 5.39 9.47
C LEU A 45 -4.94 5.26 8.33
N ARG A 46 -5.11 6.32 7.53
CA ARG A 46 -6.02 6.33 6.36
C ARG A 46 -5.69 5.25 5.33
N GLU A 47 -4.41 5.00 5.07
CA GLU A 47 -3.96 3.96 4.14
C GLU A 47 -4.24 2.56 4.70
N MET A 48 -3.94 2.31 5.99
CA MET A 48 -4.19 1.02 6.65
C MET A 48 -5.68 0.71 6.81
N THR A 49 -6.52 1.72 7.05
CA THR A 49 -7.96 1.54 7.29
C THR A 49 -8.82 1.77 6.06
N ARG A 50 -8.24 1.91 4.86
CA ARG A 50 -8.98 2.16 3.60
C ARG A 50 -10.10 1.14 3.33
N VAL A 51 -9.95 -0.08 3.83
CA VAL A 51 -10.91 -1.18 3.65
C VAL A 51 -11.86 -1.39 4.84
N ALA A 52 -11.69 -0.61 5.92
CA ALA A 52 -12.62 -0.60 7.04
C ALA A 52 -14.00 -0.08 6.61
N GLY A 53 -15.07 -0.59 7.22
CA GLY A 53 -16.44 -0.19 6.87
C GLY A 53 -16.91 -0.65 5.49
N ALA A 54 -16.28 -1.68 4.91
CA ALA A 54 -16.79 -2.36 3.72
C ALA A 54 -18.20 -2.93 3.96
N ASN A 55 -18.92 -3.31 2.90
CA ASN A 55 -20.34 -3.71 2.97
C ASN A 55 -20.58 -4.77 4.08
N PRO A 56 -21.34 -4.44 5.14
CA PRO A 56 -21.43 -5.29 6.32
C PRO A 56 -22.15 -6.60 6.07
N VAL A 57 -23.10 -6.65 5.12
CA VAL A 57 -23.82 -7.89 4.79
C VAL A 57 -22.85 -8.87 4.12
N VAL A 58 -22.14 -8.41 3.08
CA VAL A 58 -21.19 -9.25 2.34
C VAL A 58 -20.04 -9.71 3.23
N TRP A 59 -19.47 -8.80 4.01
CA TRP A 59 -18.32 -9.13 4.85
C TRP A 59 -18.68 -9.98 6.07
N ALA A 60 -19.91 -9.87 6.59
CA ALA A 60 -20.38 -10.80 7.61
C ALA A 60 -20.42 -12.23 7.06
N ASP A 61 -20.97 -12.44 5.86
CA ASP A 61 -21.00 -13.77 5.23
C ASP A 61 -19.58 -14.31 5.02
N ILE A 62 -18.65 -13.51 4.48
CA ILE A 62 -17.24 -13.89 4.31
C ILE A 62 -16.58 -14.29 5.64
N PHE A 63 -16.81 -13.51 6.71
CA PHE A 63 -16.24 -13.80 8.02
C PHE A 63 -16.83 -15.07 8.64
N VAL A 64 -18.12 -15.34 8.42
CA VAL A 64 -18.77 -16.57 8.91
C VAL A 64 -18.30 -17.78 8.12
N GLU A 65 -18.24 -17.69 6.79
CA GLU A 65 -17.86 -18.81 5.92
C GLU A 65 -16.40 -19.22 6.08
N ASN A 66 -15.48 -18.25 6.25
CA ASN A 66 -14.04 -18.52 6.35
C ASN A 66 -13.48 -18.33 7.77
N GLY A 67 -14.36 -18.38 8.79
CA GLY A 67 -14.05 -17.97 10.16
C GLY A 67 -12.87 -18.69 10.80
N ASP A 68 -12.80 -20.02 10.66
CA ASP A 68 -11.72 -20.82 11.25
C ASP A 68 -10.34 -20.43 10.70
N LEU A 69 -10.21 -20.28 9.38
CA LEU A 69 -8.95 -19.89 8.74
C LEU A 69 -8.56 -18.45 9.09
N ILE A 70 -9.53 -17.57 9.28
CA ILE A 70 -9.29 -16.19 9.73
C ILE A 70 -8.84 -16.17 11.19
N ALA A 71 -9.44 -17.00 12.05
CA ALA A 71 -9.06 -17.14 13.46
C ALA A 71 -7.62 -17.66 13.59
N ASP A 72 -7.23 -18.67 12.80
CA ASP A 72 -5.85 -19.17 12.74
C ASP A 72 -4.86 -18.09 12.28
N ALA A 73 -5.24 -17.30 11.26
CA ALA A 73 -4.44 -16.19 10.78
C ALA A 73 -4.28 -15.08 11.83
N LEU A 74 -5.35 -14.79 12.59
CA LEU A 74 -5.32 -13.86 13.73
C LEU A 74 -4.44 -14.36 14.87
N ALA A 75 -4.46 -15.67 15.18
CA ALA A 75 -3.59 -16.27 16.18
C ALA A 75 -2.11 -16.09 15.80
N THR A 76 -1.76 -16.40 14.55
CA THR A 76 -0.41 -16.17 14.01
C THR A 76 -0.02 -14.69 14.07
N HIS A 77 -0.96 -13.79 13.77
CA HIS A 77 -0.74 -12.34 13.87
C HIS A 77 -0.47 -11.91 15.32
N ARG A 78 -1.19 -12.46 16.29
CA ARG A 78 -0.99 -12.19 17.72
C ARG A 78 0.41 -12.59 18.19
N ASP A 79 0.90 -13.76 17.79
CA ASP A 79 2.26 -14.19 18.12
C ASP A 79 3.32 -13.19 17.59
N GLY A 80 3.08 -12.66 16.38
CA GLY A 80 3.91 -11.58 15.82
C GLY A 80 3.84 -10.28 16.62
N LEU A 81 2.62 -9.88 17.03
CA LEU A 81 2.41 -8.69 17.88
C LEU A 81 3.12 -8.82 19.23
N ASP A 82 3.08 -9.99 19.88
CA ASP A 82 3.81 -10.25 21.13
C ASP A 82 5.33 -10.07 20.96
N GLY A 83 5.86 -10.45 19.79
CA GLY A 83 7.25 -10.20 19.41
C GLY A 83 7.58 -8.72 19.32
N VAL A 84 6.74 -7.95 18.61
CA VAL A 84 6.89 -6.50 18.44
C VAL A 84 6.77 -5.78 19.79
N GLU A 85 5.79 -6.15 20.62
CA GLU A 85 5.59 -5.57 21.94
C GLU A 85 6.81 -5.80 22.83
N ARG A 86 7.34 -7.02 22.84
CA ARG A 86 8.56 -7.34 23.60
C ARG A 86 9.74 -6.47 23.16
N ALA A 87 9.97 -6.36 21.85
CA ALA A 87 11.03 -5.54 21.29
C ALA A 87 10.86 -4.04 21.63
N LEU A 88 9.61 -3.53 21.66
CA LEU A 88 9.32 -2.15 22.07
C LEU A 88 9.68 -1.92 23.54
N ARG A 89 9.29 -2.85 24.43
CA ARG A 89 9.56 -2.74 25.87
C ARG A 89 11.06 -2.86 26.20
N THR A 90 11.83 -3.59 25.39
CA THR A 90 13.28 -3.77 25.59
C THR A 90 14.14 -2.79 24.78
N GLY A 91 13.55 -2.03 23.86
CA GLY A 91 14.30 -1.16 22.96
C GLY A 91 15.18 -1.92 21.96
N ASP A 92 14.75 -3.11 21.52
CA ASP A 92 15.53 -3.99 20.63
C ASP A 92 15.59 -3.44 19.20
N ARG A 93 16.55 -2.54 18.98
CA ARG A 93 16.83 -1.94 17.68
C ARG A 93 17.16 -2.99 16.61
N GLY A 94 17.86 -4.05 16.97
CA GLY A 94 18.26 -5.11 16.04
C GLY A 94 17.05 -5.88 15.49
N PHE A 95 16.09 -6.20 16.37
CA PHE A 95 14.80 -6.77 15.96
C PHE A 95 14.08 -5.87 14.95
N PHE A 96 13.95 -4.56 15.23
CA PHE A 96 13.22 -3.66 14.33
C PHE A 96 13.88 -3.53 12.95
N GLU A 97 15.21 -3.40 12.89
CA GLU A 97 15.92 -3.30 11.61
C GLU A 97 15.70 -4.55 10.75
N GLN A 98 15.82 -5.74 11.36
CA GLN A 98 15.63 -7.00 10.66
C GLN A 98 14.16 -7.21 10.25
N TRP A 99 13.22 -6.96 11.14
CA TRP A 99 11.79 -7.13 10.90
C TRP A 99 11.28 -6.21 9.78
N ILE A 100 11.69 -4.93 9.80
CA ILE A 100 11.35 -3.96 8.75
C ILE A 100 11.97 -4.37 7.41
N ALA A 101 13.24 -4.81 7.40
CA ALA A 101 13.92 -5.24 6.18
C ALA A 101 13.24 -6.46 5.55
N GLN A 102 12.88 -7.46 6.35
CA GLN A 102 12.15 -8.66 5.88
C GLN A 102 10.77 -8.31 5.32
N ALA A 103 10.04 -7.41 5.97
CA ALA A 103 8.75 -6.93 5.48
C ALA A 103 8.90 -6.17 4.15
N ALA A 104 9.94 -5.33 4.01
CA ALA A 104 10.23 -4.62 2.77
C ALA A 104 10.55 -5.59 1.62
N GLU A 105 11.34 -6.64 1.88
CA GLU A 105 11.67 -7.66 0.89
C GLU A 105 10.41 -8.43 0.44
N ALA A 106 9.58 -8.88 1.39
CA ALA A 106 8.33 -9.58 1.08
C ALA A 106 7.37 -8.70 0.26
N ARG A 107 7.26 -7.41 0.61
CA ARG A 107 6.46 -6.44 -0.14
C ARG A 107 6.99 -6.25 -1.56
N ASN A 108 8.30 -6.16 -1.75
CA ASN A 108 8.88 -6.04 -3.09
C ASN A 108 8.54 -7.26 -3.96
N ARG A 109 8.69 -8.47 -3.42
CA ARG A 109 8.28 -9.71 -4.13
C ARG A 109 6.79 -9.75 -4.44
N MET A 110 5.93 -9.29 -3.53
CA MET A 110 4.48 -9.19 -3.78
C MET A 110 4.20 -8.27 -4.97
N LEU A 111 4.85 -7.11 -5.05
CA LEU A 111 4.69 -6.18 -6.17
C LEU A 111 5.21 -6.79 -7.48
N GLU A 112 6.33 -7.50 -7.46
CA GLU A 112 6.82 -8.24 -8.63
C GLU A 112 5.78 -9.26 -9.16
N TYR A 113 5.02 -9.90 -8.27
CA TYR A 113 3.92 -10.79 -8.66
C TYR A 113 2.66 -10.06 -9.14
N ALA A 114 2.33 -8.90 -8.56
CA ALA A 114 1.16 -8.12 -8.96
C ALA A 114 1.34 -7.54 -10.36
N TYR A 115 2.53 -7.04 -10.68
CA TYR A 115 2.88 -6.49 -11.98
C TYR A 115 3.58 -7.52 -12.87
N ARG A 116 3.00 -8.71 -13.05
CA ARG A 116 3.53 -9.82 -13.89
C ARG A 116 3.61 -9.48 -15.40
N THR A 117 4.38 -8.45 -15.71
CA THR A 117 4.96 -8.12 -17.00
C THR A 117 6.42 -7.84 -16.71
N GLU A 118 7.30 -8.79 -17.06
CA GLU A 118 8.76 -8.56 -17.13
C GLU A 118 9.33 -7.73 -15.96
N ALA A 119 9.11 -8.18 -14.72
CA ALA A 119 9.45 -7.48 -13.46
C ALA A 119 10.94 -7.09 -13.27
N ARG A 120 11.78 -7.23 -14.30
CA ARG A 120 13.12 -6.64 -14.39
C ARG A 120 13.16 -5.24 -15.01
N MET A 121 12.03 -4.69 -15.48
CA MET A 121 12.03 -3.43 -16.25
C MET A 121 11.13 -2.34 -15.65
N LEU A 122 10.39 -2.58 -14.57
CA LEU A 122 9.56 -1.54 -13.94
C LEU A 122 10.37 -0.59 -13.08
N ASN A 123 10.43 0.66 -13.50
CA ASN A 123 11.15 1.73 -12.83
C ASN A 123 10.16 2.64 -12.11
N ARG A 124 10.41 2.84 -10.83
CA ARG A 124 9.61 3.72 -9.98
C ARG A 124 10.14 5.15 -10.06
N ILE A 125 9.26 6.09 -10.41
CA ILE A 125 9.60 7.53 -10.51
C ILE A 125 8.74 8.27 -9.48
N ARG A 126 9.38 8.98 -8.55
CA ARG A 126 8.72 9.81 -7.54
C ARG A 126 8.75 11.25 -8.02
N ILE A 127 7.57 11.83 -8.18
CA ILE A 127 7.35 13.16 -8.75
C ILE A 127 6.71 14.02 -7.66
N ARG A 128 7.39 15.09 -7.24
CA ARG A 128 6.75 16.07 -6.37
C ARG A 128 5.78 16.93 -7.18
N VAL A 129 4.51 16.92 -6.80
CA VAL A 129 3.43 17.58 -7.54
C VAL A 129 2.72 18.62 -6.66
N PRO A 130 2.53 19.87 -7.14
CA PRO A 130 1.67 20.81 -6.44
C PRO A 130 0.20 20.41 -6.58
N ASP A 131 -0.62 20.71 -5.57
CA ASP A 131 -2.07 20.48 -5.62
C ASP A 131 -2.76 21.62 -6.39
N LYS A 132 -2.69 21.55 -7.72
CA LYS A 132 -3.27 22.55 -8.64
C LYS A 132 -3.98 21.86 -9.80
N PRO A 133 -5.09 22.44 -10.32
CA PRO A 133 -5.76 21.93 -11.50
C PRO A 133 -4.82 21.71 -12.69
N GLY A 134 -5.01 20.59 -13.38
CA GLY A 134 -4.29 20.23 -14.60
C GLY A 134 -2.86 19.69 -14.42
N VAL A 135 -2.33 19.60 -13.19
CA VAL A 135 -0.97 19.05 -12.95
C VAL A 135 -0.84 17.61 -13.42
N LEU A 136 -1.76 16.73 -13.00
CA LEU A 136 -1.76 15.33 -13.42
C LEU A 136 -2.02 15.18 -14.93
N ALA A 137 -2.88 16.04 -15.49
CA ALA A 137 -3.15 16.05 -16.92
C ALA A 137 -1.90 16.39 -17.73
N ARG A 138 -1.12 17.41 -17.31
CA ARG A 138 0.15 17.74 -17.97
C ARG A 138 1.16 16.60 -17.88
N ILE A 139 1.33 16.00 -16.70
CA ILE A 139 2.25 14.85 -16.51
C ILE A 139 1.88 13.71 -17.45
N THR A 140 0.61 13.29 -17.43
CA THR A 140 0.13 12.18 -18.26
C THR A 140 0.19 12.49 -19.76
N GLN A 141 -0.10 13.73 -20.17
CA GLN A 141 0.06 14.18 -21.55
C GLN A 141 1.52 14.17 -22.02
N THR A 142 2.45 14.66 -21.19
CA THR A 142 3.88 14.65 -21.51
C THR A 142 4.41 13.24 -21.72
N LEU A 143 4.03 12.30 -20.84
CA LEU A 143 4.45 10.91 -20.98
C LEU A 143 3.76 10.23 -22.18
N GLY A 144 2.46 10.45 -22.36
CA GLY A 144 1.71 9.91 -23.50
C GLY A 144 2.22 10.41 -24.85
N ALA A 145 2.60 11.70 -24.97
CA ALA A 145 3.17 12.26 -26.20
C ALA A 145 4.54 11.66 -26.56
N ALA A 146 5.27 11.14 -25.57
CA ALA A 146 6.53 10.42 -25.76
C ALA A 146 6.33 8.91 -25.97
N GLY A 147 5.08 8.41 -25.99
CA GLY A 147 4.77 6.99 -26.11
C GLY A 147 5.10 6.17 -24.85
N ILE A 148 5.24 6.82 -23.70
CA ILE A 148 5.59 6.17 -22.43
C ILE A 148 4.31 5.76 -21.69
N ASN A 149 4.12 4.46 -21.49
CA ASN A 149 3.01 3.94 -20.69
C ASN A 149 3.25 4.12 -19.18
N ILE A 150 2.17 4.36 -18.44
CA ILE A 150 2.16 4.34 -16.97
C ILE A 150 1.51 3.02 -16.56
N GLU A 151 2.30 2.09 -16.03
CA GLU A 151 1.84 0.75 -15.65
C GLU A 151 1.01 0.77 -14.37
N ASP A 152 1.38 1.67 -13.45
CA ASP A 152 0.61 1.98 -12.25
C ASP A 152 0.97 3.36 -11.74
N PHE A 153 0.11 3.94 -10.90
CA PHE A 153 0.44 5.15 -10.16
C PHE A 153 -0.23 5.22 -8.79
N GLU A 154 0.46 5.88 -7.87
CA GLU A 154 -0.02 6.16 -6.52
C GLU A 154 0.18 7.65 -6.23
N LEU A 155 -0.86 8.34 -5.79
CA LEU A 155 -0.75 9.72 -5.34
C LEU A 155 -0.86 9.79 -3.82
N ARG A 156 0.23 10.20 -3.17
CA ARG A 156 0.23 10.51 -1.74
C ARG A 156 0.06 12.01 -1.55
N HIS A 157 -1.15 12.42 -1.22
CA HIS A 157 -1.48 13.82 -0.89
C HIS A 157 -0.99 14.17 0.51
N VAL A 158 -0.33 15.31 0.67
CA VAL A 158 0.16 15.81 1.96
C VAL A 158 -0.79 16.88 2.48
N SER A 159 -0.93 17.99 1.75
CA SER A 159 -1.89 19.06 2.03
C SER A 159 -2.06 19.94 0.79
N PRO A 160 -3.07 20.82 0.74
CA PRO A 160 -3.21 21.80 -0.33
C PRO A 160 -1.99 22.72 -0.48
N GLU A 161 -1.34 23.13 0.63
CA GLU A 161 -0.16 24.04 0.56
C GLU A 161 1.10 23.33 0.04
N TYR A 162 1.32 22.08 0.47
CA TYR A 162 2.55 21.34 0.17
C TYR A 162 2.45 20.40 -1.03
N GLY A 163 1.24 20.19 -1.54
CA GLY A 163 0.93 19.28 -2.64
C GLY A 163 1.02 17.82 -2.22
N GLY A 164 1.63 17.02 -3.08
CA GLY A 164 1.81 15.59 -2.86
C GLY A 164 3.01 15.00 -3.59
N VAL A 165 3.15 13.69 -3.46
CA VAL A 165 4.11 12.88 -4.21
C VAL A 165 3.33 11.91 -5.08
N LEU A 166 3.42 12.10 -6.39
CA LEU A 166 2.96 11.13 -7.37
C LEU A 166 4.07 10.11 -7.60
N VAL A 167 3.78 8.84 -7.41
CA VAL A 167 4.67 7.74 -7.74
C VAL A 167 4.09 7.07 -8.98
N ILE A 168 4.87 6.97 -10.05
CA ILE A 168 4.49 6.22 -11.25
C ILE A 168 5.42 5.04 -11.45
N LEU A 169 4.89 3.96 -12.03
CA LEU A 169 5.65 2.81 -12.51
C LEU A 169 5.69 2.85 -14.03
N VAL A 170 6.91 2.82 -14.58
CA VAL A 170 7.16 2.86 -16.03
C VAL A 170 8.02 1.67 -16.42
N SER A 171 7.64 0.95 -17.47
CA SER A 171 8.43 -0.18 -17.99
C SER A 171 9.58 0.29 -18.90
N GLY A 172 10.76 -0.31 -18.74
CA GLY A 172 11.98 -0.06 -19.49
C GLY A 172 12.87 1.02 -18.86
N GLY A 173 14.17 0.75 -18.72
CA GLY A 173 15.15 1.70 -18.17
C GLY A 173 15.26 2.99 -18.99
N ASP A 174 15.30 2.87 -20.32
CA ASP A 174 15.38 4.02 -21.23
C ASP A 174 14.12 4.89 -21.15
N ASN A 175 12.94 4.27 -21.09
CA ASN A 175 11.67 4.99 -20.89
C ASN A 175 11.63 5.71 -19.55
N ALA A 176 12.17 5.10 -18.50
CA ALA A 176 12.22 5.71 -17.18
C ALA A 176 13.13 6.95 -17.15
N GLU A 177 14.32 6.86 -17.75
CA GLU A 177 15.23 8.01 -17.84
C GLU A 177 14.68 9.12 -18.74
N LEU A 178 14.04 8.75 -19.86
CA LEU A 178 13.34 9.72 -20.70
C LEU A 178 12.19 10.40 -19.94
N ALA A 179 11.38 9.64 -19.20
CA ALA A 179 10.31 10.19 -18.37
C ALA A 179 10.85 11.16 -17.31
N ARG A 180 11.91 10.78 -16.58
CA ARG A 180 12.57 11.68 -15.61
C ARG A 180 13.02 12.98 -16.27
N THR A 181 13.64 12.88 -17.44
CA THR A 181 14.15 14.03 -18.19
C THR A 181 13.02 14.96 -18.63
N LEU A 182 11.96 14.42 -19.23
CA LEU A 182 10.80 15.18 -19.68
C LEU A 182 10.10 15.88 -18.50
N LEU A 183 9.87 15.16 -17.40
CA LEU A 183 9.21 15.71 -16.22
C LEU A 183 10.04 16.80 -15.54
N ARG A 184 11.37 16.66 -15.50
CA ARG A 184 12.29 17.72 -15.02
C ARG A 184 12.24 18.95 -15.91
N ARG A 185 12.14 18.78 -17.23
CA ARG A 185 12.00 19.91 -18.17
C ARG A 185 10.70 20.69 -17.97
N GLU A 186 9.62 20.00 -17.60
CA GLU A 186 8.33 20.60 -17.23
C GLU A 186 8.34 21.22 -15.81
N GLY A 187 9.48 21.20 -15.12
CA GLY A 187 9.66 21.83 -13.80
C GLY A 187 9.30 20.94 -12.61
N TYR A 188 9.06 19.64 -12.82
CA TYR A 188 8.80 18.71 -11.72
C TYR A 188 10.10 18.11 -11.17
N ALA A 189 10.17 17.96 -9.84
CA ALA A 189 11.22 17.17 -9.21
C ALA A 189 10.89 15.68 -9.37
N ALA A 190 11.47 15.03 -10.38
CA ALA A 190 11.32 13.60 -10.67
C ALA A 190 12.60 12.83 -10.31
N ALA A 191 12.51 11.95 -9.31
CA ALA A 191 13.62 11.18 -8.73
C ALA A 191 13.30 9.69 -8.63
#